data_AF-A0A9E2VSC3-F1
#
_entry.id   AF-A0A9E2VSC3-F1
#
_cell.length_a   1.000
_cell.length_b   1.000
_cell.length_c   1.000
_cell.angle_alpha   90.00
_cell.angle_beta   90.00
_cell.angle_gamma   90.00
#
_symmetry.space_group_name_H-M   'P 1'
#
loop_
_entity.id
_entity.type
_entity.pdbx_description
1 polymer ?
#
loop_
_entity_poly.entity_id
_entity_poly.type
_entity_poly.pdbx_seq_one_letter_code
_entity_poly.pdbx_strand_id
1 'polypeptide(L)'
;MFNSESQPTVLMPGFTPGAVAGILPVEHAIGNTAGTDVRFIALASGSKGNCSAIVMRSGGVTRTILVDLGIHPKRANQLLIERGVPPHSVECALLTHLDSDHAHPAWCQHLPRHATIRMHKTHAGRAGRQGMLFHRSEPFDGAFVTDPVGGIRVDPVMMSHDEQGVASFRFTFACGATMGFATDLGRATQKLIDHMKGVDVLVIESNYCPILQQKSSRPAFLKRRIMNGSGHLSNQQCLDAVKAIEPREHVVLIHLSQECNRPELVLDMHAGADYALTIATQDEPTRWVRVGRRMQVQFGQTLQANAATDATMPACD
;
A
#
# COMPACT_ATOMS: atom_id res chain seq x y z
N MET A 1 19.24 -66.18 4.12
CA MET A 1 18.68 -66.25 2.75
C MET A 1 18.11 -64.89 2.41
N PHE A 2 18.37 -64.47 1.17
CA PHE A 2 18.18 -63.14 0.59
C PHE A 2 16.72 -62.77 0.28
N ASN A 3 16.57 -61.48 -0.07
CA ASN A 3 15.49 -60.72 -0.73
C ASN A 3 14.64 -59.88 0.24
N SER A 4 14.71 -58.55 0.31
CA SER A 4 14.99 -57.46 -0.65
C SER A 4 14.01 -57.34 -1.81
N GLU A 5 12.99 -56.51 -1.64
CA GLU A 5 12.43 -55.72 -2.75
C GLU A 5 12.27 -54.26 -2.30
N SER A 6 13.03 -53.43 -2.99
CA SER A 6 13.14 -51.98 -2.91
C SER A 6 12.01 -51.31 -3.70
N GLN A 7 11.34 -50.32 -3.12
CA GLN A 7 10.56 -49.34 -3.89
C GLN A 7 11.43 -48.12 -4.25
N PRO A 8 11.22 -47.51 -5.43
CA PRO A 8 12.15 -46.53 -5.99
C PRO A 8 11.98 -45.15 -5.34
N THR A 9 13.09 -44.63 -4.81
CA THR A 9 13.26 -43.21 -4.46
C THR A 9 13.32 -42.40 -5.75
N VAL A 10 12.27 -41.62 -6.04
CA VAL A 10 12.30 -40.63 -7.12
C VAL A 10 13.16 -39.45 -6.65
N LEU A 11 14.40 -39.41 -7.15
CA LEU A 11 15.32 -38.29 -7.01
C LEU A 11 14.79 -37.09 -7.83
N MET A 12 14.38 -36.03 -7.13
CA MET A 12 14.18 -34.71 -7.73
C MET A 12 15.56 -34.10 -8.07
N PRO A 13 15.80 -33.57 -9.28
CA PRO A 13 17.10 -33.05 -9.63
C PRO A 13 17.39 -31.69 -8.97
N GLY A 14 18.50 -31.67 -8.22
CA GLY A 14 19.50 -30.60 -8.18
C GLY A 14 19.04 -29.15 -8.03
N PHE A 15 18.84 -28.71 -6.79
CA PHE A 15 18.95 -27.30 -6.44
C PHE A 15 20.45 -26.99 -6.26
N THR A 16 21.09 -26.45 -7.29
CA THR A 16 22.44 -25.87 -7.17
C THR A 16 22.31 -24.47 -6.52
N PRO A 17 23.03 -24.18 -5.41
CA PRO A 17 23.11 -22.82 -4.90
C PRO A 17 23.88 -21.96 -5.90
N GLY A 18 23.15 -21.24 -6.74
CA GLY A 18 23.71 -20.20 -7.60
C GLY A 18 24.39 -19.13 -6.76
N ALA A 19 25.60 -18.76 -7.18
CA ALA A 19 26.52 -17.86 -6.50
C ALA A 19 25.85 -16.58 -5.96
N VAL A 20 26.27 -16.21 -4.75
CA VAL A 20 25.97 -14.93 -4.10
C VAL A 20 26.60 -13.82 -4.93
N ALA A 21 25.85 -13.30 -5.90
CA ALA A 21 26.18 -12.04 -6.55
C ALA A 21 26.04 -10.93 -5.50
N GLY A 22 27.10 -10.16 -5.32
CA GLY A 22 27.22 -9.13 -4.29
C GLY A 22 26.02 -8.18 -4.28
N ILE A 23 25.51 -7.96 -3.07
CA ILE A 23 24.50 -6.94 -2.77
C ILE A 23 25.12 -5.58 -3.14
N LEU A 24 24.74 -5.04 -4.30
CA LEU A 24 25.01 -3.63 -4.59
C LEU A 24 24.19 -2.78 -3.62
N PRO A 25 24.74 -1.68 -3.07
CA PRO A 25 24.00 -0.81 -2.18
C PRO A 25 22.75 -0.27 -2.88
N VAL A 26 21.60 -0.45 -2.24
CA VAL A 26 20.22 -0.20 -2.73
C VAL A 26 19.99 1.27 -3.13
N GLU A 27 20.92 2.17 -2.79
CA GLU A 27 20.85 3.60 -3.10
C GLU A 27 20.94 3.93 -4.59
N HIS A 28 21.47 3.03 -5.43
CA HIS A 28 21.60 3.24 -6.88
C HIS A 28 20.44 2.67 -7.73
N ALA A 29 19.44 1.99 -7.13
CA ALA A 29 18.38 1.31 -7.88
C ALA A 29 17.14 2.18 -8.19
N ILE A 30 17.09 3.41 -7.68
CA ILE A 30 15.98 4.33 -7.93
C ILE A 30 16.25 5.06 -9.24
N GLY A 31 15.69 4.56 -10.35
CA GLY A 31 15.86 5.18 -11.67
C GLY A 31 15.42 6.65 -11.70
N ASN A 32 16.19 7.50 -12.38
CA ASN A 32 15.88 8.91 -12.58
C ASN A 32 14.59 9.06 -13.42
N THR A 33 13.46 9.29 -12.76
CA THR A 33 12.18 9.51 -13.45
C THR A 33 11.55 10.84 -13.07
N ALA A 34 12.30 11.92 -13.31
CA ALA A 34 11.72 13.25 -13.38
C ALA A 34 10.52 13.22 -14.36
N GLY A 35 9.30 13.40 -13.84
CA GLY A 35 8.07 13.39 -14.63
C GLY A 35 7.13 12.18 -14.45
N THR A 36 7.44 11.22 -13.57
CA THR A 36 6.47 10.15 -13.24
C THR A 36 5.32 10.68 -12.39
N ASP A 37 4.08 10.57 -12.89
CA ASP A 37 2.88 10.84 -12.12
C ASP A 37 2.46 9.59 -11.35
N VAL A 38 2.44 9.67 -10.02
CA VAL A 38 2.06 8.56 -9.12
C VAL A 38 0.71 8.86 -8.50
N ARG A 39 -0.22 7.91 -8.61
CA ARG A 39 -1.55 8.03 -8.03
C ARG A 39 -1.97 6.77 -7.31
N PHE A 40 -2.72 6.95 -6.23
CA PHE A 40 -3.37 5.90 -5.47
C PHE A 40 -4.88 5.96 -5.67
N ILE A 41 -5.51 4.78 -5.69
CA ILE A 41 -6.95 4.60 -5.61
C ILE A 41 -7.27 3.32 -4.84
N ALA A 42 -8.15 3.40 -3.85
CA ALA A 42 -8.83 2.21 -3.33
C ALA A 42 -9.97 1.87 -4.30
N LEU A 43 -9.94 0.68 -4.90
CA LEU A 43 -10.97 0.19 -5.84
C LEU A 43 -12.18 -0.35 -5.08
N ALA A 44 -11.91 -1.06 -3.99
CA ALA A 44 -12.90 -1.57 -3.04
C ALA A 44 -12.25 -1.65 -1.66
N SER A 45 -13.00 -1.36 -0.61
CA SER A 45 -12.50 -1.51 0.74
C SER A 45 -13.57 -1.81 1.79
N GLY A 46 -13.42 -2.95 2.46
CA GLY A 46 -14.32 -3.45 3.49
C GLY A 46 -14.30 -4.99 3.54
N SER A 47 -15.12 -5.57 4.41
CA SER A 47 -15.11 -7.02 4.70
C SER A 47 -15.51 -7.95 3.54
N LYS A 48 -15.99 -7.42 2.40
CA LYS A 48 -16.29 -8.22 1.20
C LYS A 48 -15.15 -8.21 0.18
N GLY A 49 -14.04 -7.54 0.49
CA GLY A 49 -12.86 -7.48 -0.37
C GLY A 49 -12.21 -6.11 -0.38
N ASN A 50 -10.89 -6.13 -0.27
CA ASN A 50 -9.98 -5.00 -0.34
C ASN A 50 -9.12 -5.14 -1.59
N CYS A 51 -9.05 -4.07 -2.38
CA CYS A 51 -8.15 -3.99 -3.51
C CYS A 51 -7.86 -2.51 -3.78
N SER A 52 -6.58 -2.16 -3.75
CA SER A 52 -6.10 -0.82 -4.07
C SER A 52 -5.12 -0.87 -5.22
N ALA A 53 -4.98 0.23 -5.94
CA ALA A 53 -4.04 0.36 -7.04
C ALA A 53 -3.14 1.58 -6.85
N ILE A 54 -1.84 1.38 -7.05
CA ILE A 54 -0.83 2.41 -7.21
C ILE A 54 -0.48 2.46 -8.68
N VAL A 55 -0.84 3.55 -9.34
CA VAL A 55 -0.68 3.74 -10.79
C VAL A 55 0.40 4.77 -11.05
N MET A 56 1.39 4.38 -11.84
CA MET A 56 2.45 5.25 -12.32
C MET A 56 2.27 5.49 -13.82
N ARG A 57 2.40 6.76 -14.23
CA ARG A 57 2.39 7.14 -15.63
C ARG A 57 3.65 7.95 -15.95
N SER A 58 4.42 7.47 -16.91
CA SER A 58 5.65 8.13 -17.37
C SER A 58 5.94 7.76 -18.82
N GLY A 59 6.27 8.76 -19.65
CA GLY A 59 6.60 8.53 -21.07
C GLY A 59 5.53 7.79 -21.88
N GLY A 60 4.24 8.01 -21.57
CA GLY A 60 3.12 7.30 -22.22
C GLY A 60 2.89 5.86 -21.73
N VAL A 61 3.75 5.34 -20.85
CA VAL A 61 3.63 4.01 -20.25
C VAL A 61 2.86 4.11 -18.94
N THR A 62 1.87 3.24 -18.76
CA THR A 62 1.17 3.06 -17.48
C THR A 62 1.65 1.77 -16.84
N ARG A 63 1.98 1.83 -15.55
CA ARG A 63 2.34 0.68 -14.71
C ARG A 63 1.50 0.70 -13.45
N THR A 64 1.10 -0.47 -12.98
CA THR A 64 0.19 -0.59 -11.86
C THR A 64 0.69 -1.65 -10.86
N ILE A 65 0.69 -1.28 -9.60
CA ILE A 65 0.80 -2.22 -8.47
C ILE A 65 -0.57 -2.34 -7.84
N LEU A 66 -1.06 -3.57 -7.66
CA LEU A 66 -2.21 -3.83 -6.81
C LEU A 66 -1.74 -4.09 -5.38
N VAL A 67 -2.43 -3.52 -4.40
CA VAL A 67 -2.28 -3.87 -2.99
C VAL A 67 -3.56 -4.56 -2.55
N ASP A 68 -3.40 -5.81 -2.14
CA ASP A 68 -4.45 -6.82 -1.95
C ASP A 68 -5.28 -7.13 -3.20
N LEU A 69 -5.81 -8.35 -3.19
CA LEU A 69 -6.54 -9.00 -4.26
C LEU A 69 -7.85 -9.59 -3.73
N GLY A 70 -8.51 -8.88 -2.82
CA GLY A 70 -9.66 -9.35 -2.06
C GLY A 70 -10.98 -9.41 -2.83
N ILE A 71 -11.11 -8.65 -3.92
CA ILE A 71 -12.29 -8.70 -4.80
C ILE A 71 -12.06 -9.62 -5.99
N HIS A 72 -13.14 -10.10 -6.60
CA HIS A 72 -13.06 -10.94 -7.80
C HIS A 72 -12.33 -10.21 -8.96
N PRO A 73 -11.40 -10.86 -9.70
CA PRO A 73 -10.58 -10.21 -10.73
C PRO A 73 -11.38 -9.52 -11.84
N LYS A 74 -12.52 -10.09 -12.24
CA LYS A 74 -13.43 -9.44 -13.21
C LYS A 74 -13.91 -8.06 -12.71
N ARG A 75 -14.24 -7.94 -11.42
CA ARG A 75 -14.67 -6.66 -10.81
C ARG A 75 -13.49 -5.69 -10.73
N ALA A 76 -12.32 -6.15 -10.29
CA ALA A 76 -11.12 -5.31 -10.25
C ALA A 76 -10.75 -4.76 -11.64
N ASN A 77 -10.75 -5.62 -12.66
CA ASN A 77 -10.45 -5.20 -14.04
C ASN A 77 -11.48 -4.21 -14.57
N GLN A 78 -12.77 -4.43 -14.30
CA GLN A 78 -13.82 -3.47 -14.65
C GLN A 78 -13.55 -2.11 -14.00
N LEU A 79 -13.28 -2.07 -12.70
CA LEU A 79 -13.01 -0.84 -11.96
C LEU A 79 -11.74 -0.11 -12.45
N LEU A 80 -10.69 -0.86 -12.79
CA LEU A 80 -9.49 -0.30 -13.42
C LEU A 80 -9.83 0.36 -14.76
N ILE A 81 -10.58 -0.33 -15.63
CA ILE A 81 -10.99 0.18 -16.95
C ILE A 81 -11.84 1.45 -16.79
N GLU A 82 -12.83 1.45 -15.91
CA GLU A 82 -13.69 2.60 -15.59
C GLU A 82 -12.88 3.83 -15.12
N ARG A 83 -11.70 3.60 -14.53
CA ARG A 83 -10.79 4.64 -14.06
C ARG A 83 -9.65 4.94 -15.05
N GLY A 84 -9.72 4.41 -16.27
CA GLY A 84 -8.75 4.64 -17.34
C GLY A 84 -7.40 3.96 -17.08
N VAL A 85 -7.39 2.86 -16.33
CA VAL A 85 -6.19 2.05 -16.05
C VAL A 85 -6.29 0.75 -16.84
N PRO A 86 -5.38 0.48 -17.79
CA PRO A 86 -5.40 -0.77 -18.54
C PRO A 86 -5.06 -1.95 -17.62
N PRO A 87 -5.89 -3.02 -17.52
CA PRO A 87 -5.59 -4.15 -16.65
C PRO A 87 -4.26 -4.85 -16.95
N HIS A 88 -3.82 -4.85 -18.22
CA HIS A 88 -2.53 -5.40 -18.61
C HIS A 88 -1.32 -4.59 -18.10
N SER A 89 -1.54 -3.40 -17.54
CA SER A 89 -0.48 -2.60 -16.90
C SER A 89 -0.16 -3.06 -15.47
N VAL A 90 -0.91 -4.01 -14.92
CA VAL A 90 -0.64 -4.60 -13.61
C VAL A 90 0.63 -5.44 -13.72
N GLU A 91 1.73 -4.95 -13.15
CA GLU A 91 3.03 -5.62 -13.18
C GLU A 91 3.32 -6.34 -11.86
N CYS A 92 2.69 -5.92 -10.77
CA CYS A 92 2.87 -6.54 -9.46
C CYS A 92 1.59 -6.48 -8.62
N ALA A 93 1.33 -7.51 -7.81
CA ALA A 93 0.41 -7.42 -6.69
C ALA A 93 1.12 -7.73 -5.37
N LEU A 94 0.85 -6.91 -4.35
CA LEU A 94 1.36 -7.06 -3.00
C LEU A 94 0.23 -7.54 -2.11
N LEU A 95 0.40 -8.68 -1.45
CA LEU A 95 -0.56 -9.18 -0.46
C LEU A 95 -0.09 -8.77 0.93
N THR A 96 -0.97 -8.10 1.67
CA THR A 96 -0.76 -7.77 3.09
C THR A 96 -0.83 -9.04 3.93
N HIS A 97 -1.81 -9.90 3.66
CA HIS A 97 -2.01 -11.22 4.26
C HIS A 97 -2.95 -12.07 3.37
N LEU A 98 -3.42 -13.22 3.86
CA LEU A 98 -4.16 -14.23 3.06
C LEU A 98 -5.60 -14.47 3.51
N ASP A 99 -6.21 -13.52 4.22
CA ASP A 99 -7.63 -13.63 4.51
C ASP A 99 -8.47 -13.36 3.26
N SER A 100 -9.69 -13.89 3.25
CA SER A 100 -10.48 -14.02 2.02
C SER A 100 -10.82 -12.69 1.36
N ASP A 101 -10.93 -11.63 2.15
CA ASP A 101 -11.16 -10.26 1.74
C ASP A 101 -9.86 -9.51 1.38
N HIS A 102 -8.70 -10.17 1.39
CA HIS A 102 -7.43 -9.63 0.89
C HIS A 102 -6.82 -10.49 -0.20
N ALA A 103 -7.21 -11.76 -0.31
CA ALA A 103 -6.64 -12.68 -1.27
C ALA A 103 -7.72 -13.64 -1.83
N HIS A 104 -8.32 -13.26 -2.95
CA HIS A 104 -9.35 -14.05 -3.62
C HIS A 104 -8.73 -15.09 -4.58
N PRO A 105 -8.99 -16.40 -4.43
CA PRO A 105 -8.31 -17.46 -5.20
C PRO A 105 -8.48 -17.37 -6.72
N ALA A 106 -9.58 -16.79 -7.22
CA ALA A 106 -9.81 -16.62 -8.65
C ALA A 106 -8.72 -15.80 -9.38
N TRP A 107 -7.94 -14.98 -8.65
CA TRP A 107 -6.81 -14.27 -9.23
C TRP A 107 -5.77 -15.20 -9.85
N CYS A 108 -5.66 -16.46 -9.39
CA CYS A 108 -4.67 -17.43 -9.88
C CYS A 108 -4.73 -17.64 -11.40
N GLN A 109 -5.89 -17.39 -12.00
CA GLN A 109 -6.14 -17.61 -13.42
C GLN A 109 -6.28 -16.30 -14.24
N HIS A 110 -6.33 -15.14 -13.57
CA HIS A 110 -6.74 -13.87 -14.20
C HIS A 110 -5.69 -12.77 -14.11
N LEU A 111 -4.66 -12.94 -13.29
CA LEU A 111 -3.54 -12.00 -13.24
C LEU A 111 -2.77 -12.04 -14.58
N PRO A 112 -2.29 -10.89 -15.11
CA PRO A 112 -1.44 -10.91 -16.30
C PRO A 112 -0.25 -11.85 -16.12
N ARG A 113 0.08 -12.63 -17.16
CA ARG A 113 1.15 -13.67 -17.08
C ARG A 113 2.53 -13.12 -16.68
N HIS A 114 2.79 -11.85 -16.99
CA HIS A 114 4.04 -11.20 -16.65
C HIS A 114 4.05 -10.65 -15.21
N ALA A 115 2.88 -10.50 -14.59
CA ALA A 115 2.77 -9.89 -13.27
C ALA A 115 3.27 -10.84 -12.18
N THR A 116 3.91 -10.26 -11.17
CA THR A 116 4.41 -11.00 -10.00
C THR A 116 3.50 -10.76 -8.80
N ILE A 117 3.22 -11.81 -8.03
CA ILE A 117 2.59 -11.67 -6.71
C ILE A 117 3.64 -11.81 -5.63
N ARG A 118 3.64 -10.83 -4.73
CA ARG A 118 4.57 -10.77 -3.62
C ARG A 118 3.81 -10.83 -2.30
N MET A 119 4.33 -11.64 -1.40
CA MET A 119 3.78 -11.86 -0.06
C MET A 119 4.93 -12.10 0.91
N HIS A 120 4.73 -11.82 2.19
CA HIS A 120 5.77 -12.12 3.17
C HIS A 120 6.03 -13.64 3.24
N LYS A 121 7.27 -14.06 3.48
CA LYS A 121 7.66 -15.48 3.51
C LYS A 121 6.83 -16.33 4.48
N THR A 122 6.32 -15.73 5.56
CA THR A 122 5.45 -16.41 6.53
C THR A 122 4.11 -16.85 5.94
N HIS A 123 3.66 -16.19 4.87
CA HIS A 123 2.41 -16.52 4.18
C HIS A 123 2.58 -17.58 3.09
N ALA A 124 3.80 -17.76 2.56
CA ALA A 124 4.06 -18.65 1.41
C ALA A 124 3.58 -20.09 1.64
N GLY A 125 3.76 -20.63 2.86
CA GLY A 125 3.28 -21.96 3.21
C GLY A 125 1.75 -22.10 3.19
N ARG A 126 1.02 -21.10 3.69
CA ARG A 126 -0.46 -21.07 3.61
C ARG A 126 -0.93 -20.90 2.17
N ALA A 127 -0.30 -20.00 1.41
CA ALA A 127 -0.60 -19.81 -0.01
C ALA A 127 -0.44 -21.12 -0.80
N GLY A 128 0.65 -21.87 -0.54
CA GLY A 128 0.87 -23.18 -1.15
C GLY A 128 -0.26 -24.17 -0.87
N ARG A 129 -0.68 -24.30 0.39
CA ARG A 129 -1.80 -25.19 0.77
C ARG A 129 -3.14 -24.76 0.19
N GLN A 130 -3.34 -23.47 -0.02
CA GLN A 130 -4.57 -22.91 -0.59
C GLN A 130 -4.58 -22.89 -2.14
N GLY A 131 -3.51 -23.37 -2.79
CA GLY A 131 -3.39 -23.30 -4.26
C GLY A 131 -3.27 -21.86 -4.79
N MET A 132 -2.80 -20.95 -3.94
CA MET A 132 -2.65 -19.52 -4.23
C MET A 132 -1.23 -19.15 -4.66
N LEU A 133 -0.37 -20.14 -4.92
CA LEU A 133 0.91 -19.89 -5.56
C LEU A 133 0.68 -19.76 -7.07
N PHE A 134 0.82 -18.53 -7.55
CA PHE A 134 0.77 -18.13 -8.95
C PHE A 134 2.04 -18.55 -9.68
N HIS A 135 1.98 -18.51 -11.02
CA HIS A 135 3.13 -18.75 -11.89
C HIS A 135 4.38 -17.91 -11.53
N ARG A 136 4.19 -16.69 -11.00
CA ARG A 136 5.25 -15.80 -10.52
C ARG A 136 4.96 -15.31 -9.10
N SER A 137 5.06 -16.22 -8.13
CA SER A 137 4.99 -15.86 -6.71
C SER A 137 6.40 -15.64 -6.17
N GLU A 138 6.66 -14.47 -5.59
CA GLU A 138 7.97 -14.10 -5.06
C GLU A 138 7.82 -13.68 -3.58
N PRO A 139 8.19 -14.56 -2.63
CA PRO A 139 8.19 -14.21 -1.22
C PRO A 139 9.20 -13.09 -0.91
N PHE A 140 8.87 -12.22 0.04
CA PHE A 140 9.81 -11.26 0.61
C PHE A 140 10.02 -11.48 2.11
N ASP A 141 11.17 -11.00 2.60
CA ASP A 141 11.57 -11.04 4.03
C ASP A 141 12.11 -9.69 4.52
N GLY A 142 12.12 -8.68 3.64
CA GLY A 142 12.69 -7.37 3.90
C GLY A 142 12.40 -6.44 2.74
N ALA A 143 13.06 -5.29 2.74
CA ALA A 143 12.91 -4.30 1.70
C ALA A 143 13.27 -4.85 0.32
N PHE A 144 12.52 -4.44 -0.69
CA PHE A 144 12.79 -4.79 -2.09
C PHE A 144 12.46 -3.64 -3.02
N VAL A 145 12.96 -3.73 -4.24
CA VAL A 145 12.60 -2.82 -5.33
C VAL A 145 11.65 -3.54 -6.27
N THR A 146 10.58 -2.89 -6.69
CA THR A 146 9.68 -3.42 -7.71
C THR A 146 10.28 -3.19 -9.08
N ASP A 147 11.01 -4.19 -9.59
CA ASP A 147 11.44 -4.24 -10.97
C ASP A 147 10.48 -5.12 -11.80
N PRO A 148 10.06 -4.68 -13.01
CA PRO A 148 10.41 -3.46 -13.74
C PRO A 148 9.49 -2.26 -13.42
N VAL A 149 8.75 -2.30 -12.31
CA VAL A 149 7.69 -1.34 -11.92
C VAL A 149 8.25 0.00 -11.42
N GLY A 150 9.12 0.61 -12.20
CA GLY A 150 9.60 1.99 -11.97
C GLY A 150 10.54 2.17 -10.77
N GLY A 151 11.12 1.10 -10.23
CA GLY A 151 12.13 1.21 -9.18
C GLY A 151 11.57 1.69 -7.83
N ILE A 152 10.30 1.38 -7.51
CA ILE A 152 9.72 1.72 -6.21
C ILE A 152 10.39 0.85 -5.15
N ARG A 153 10.95 1.50 -4.13
CA ARG A 153 11.39 0.81 -2.93
C ARG A 153 10.18 0.53 -2.04
N VAL A 154 9.97 -0.73 -1.72
CA VAL A 154 8.93 -1.21 -0.81
C VAL A 154 9.61 -1.72 0.45
N ASP A 155 9.34 -1.07 1.58
CA ASP A 155 9.81 -1.45 2.90
C ASP A 155 8.62 -2.06 3.68
N PRO A 156 8.53 -3.40 3.79
CA PRO A 156 7.50 -4.05 4.57
C PRO A 156 7.83 -4.02 6.06
N VAL A 157 6.80 -3.93 6.89
CA VAL A 157 6.87 -4.20 8.33
C VAL A 157 5.77 -5.18 8.73
N MET A 158 6.17 -6.28 9.37
CA MET A 158 5.21 -7.24 9.89
C MET A 158 4.62 -6.76 11.21
N MET A 159 3.29 -6.78 11.27
CA MET A 159 2.45 -6.46 12.42
C MET A 159 1.73 -7.72 12.90
N SER A 160 1.34 -7.73 14.18
CA SER A 160 0.60 -8.85 14.75
C SER A 160 -0.84 -8.84 14.26
N HIS A 161 -1.21 -9.84 13.47
CA HIS A 161 -2.57 -10.13 13.06
C HIS A 161 -2.69 -11.65 12.91
N ASP A 162 -3.61 -12.26 13.67
CA ASP A 162 -3.74 -13.71 13.76
C ASP A 162 -2.38 -14.41 13.96
N GLU A 163 -2.20 -15.62 13.43
CA GLU A 163 -0.97 -16.41 13.64
C GLU A 163 0.17 -16.02 12.69
N GLN A 164 -0.12 -15.49 11.51
CA GLN A 164 0.88 -15.28 10.45
C GLN A 164 1.32 -13.82 10.27
N GLY A 165 0.66 -12.90 10.98
CA GLY A 165 0.89 -11.47 10.88
C GLY A 165 0.22 -10.84 9.67
N VAL A 166 0.40 -9.53 9.55
CA VAL A 166 0.03 -8.73 8.37
C VAL A 166 1.21 -7.85 7.97
N ALA A 167 1.49 -7.77 6.67
CA ALA A 167 2.48 -6.86 6.12
C ALA A 167 1.85 -5.48 5.90
N SER A 168 2.42 -4.47 6.56
CA SER A 168 2.21 -3.06 6.21
C SER A 168 3.38 -2.58 5.36
N PHE A 169 3.13 -1.67 4.42
CA PHE A 169 4.13 -1.27 3.43
C PHE A 169 4.41 0.22 3.50
N ARG A 170 5.69 0.60 3.49
CA ARG A 170 6.15 1.95 3.17
C ARG A 170 6.72 1.93 1.75
N PHE A 171 6.17 2.76 0.90
CA PHE A 171 6.61 2.96 -0.48
C PHE A 171 7.45 4.23 -0.56
N THR A 172 8.60 4.14 -1.20
CA THR A 172 9.42 5.29 -1.59
C THR A 172 9.54 5.32 -3.10
N PHE A 173 9.00 6.36 -3.71
CA PHE A 173 8.96 6.54 -5.17
C PHE A 173 10.19 7.28 -5.67
N ALA A 174 10.49 7.16 -6.95
CA ALA A 174 11.67 7.79 -7.56
C ALA A 174 11.70 9.32 -7.47
N CYS A 175 10.53 9.96 -7.36
CA CYS A 175 10.41 11.39 -7.12
C CYS A 175 10.68 11.81 -5.66
N GLY A 176 11.04 10.87 -4.77
CA GLY A 176 11.24 11.11 -3.34
C GLY A 176 9.96 11.12 -2.51
N ALA A 177 8.78 11.06 -3.16
CA ALA A 177 7.51 10.94 -2.46
C ALA A 177 7.40 9.61 -1.72
N THR A 178 6.60 9.60 -0.67
CA THR A 178 6.42 8.45 0.22
C THR A 178 4.95 8.16 0.48
N MET A 179 4.60 6.87 0.55
CA MET A 179 3.26 6.44 0.93
C MET A 179 3.32 5.30 1.94
N GLY A 180 2.53 5.39 3.01
CA GLY A 180 2.29 4.29 3.94
C GLY A 180 0.99 3.55 3.61
N PHE A 181 0.97 2.23 3.76
CA PHE A 181 -0.22 1.40 3.63
C PHE A 181 -0.29 0.41 4.79
N ALA A 182 -1.34 0.52 5.60
CA ALA A 182 -1.49 -0.22 6.86
C ALA A 182 -2.95 -0.62 7.09
N THR A 183 -3.27 -1.91 6.99
CA THR A 183 -4.62 -2.46 7.22
C THR A 183 -4.56 -3.62 8.21
N ASP A 184 -5.69 -3.91 8.84
CA ASP A 184 -5.90 -5.07 9.74
C ASP A 184 -4.85 -5.18 10.83
N LEU A 185 -4.59 -4.04 11.47
CA LEU A 185 -3.49 -3.86 12.38
C LEU A 185 -3.80 -4.43 13.75
N GLY A 186 -5.07 -4.37 14.17
CA GLY A 186 -5.53 -4.60 15.54
C GLY A 186 -5.01 -3.56 16.54
N ARG A 187 -3.73 -3.18 16.49
CA ARG A 187 -3.08 -2.16 17.31
C ARG A 187 -2.06 -1.36 16.51
N ALA A 188 -2.09 -0.04 16.67
CA ALA A 188 -1.06 0.86 16.16
C ALA A 188 0.12 0.89 17.14
N THR A 189 1.04 -0.08 17.02
CA THR A 189 2.22 -0.15 17.89
C THR A 189 3.24 0.94 17.53
N GLN A 190 4.17 1.25 18.46
CA GLN A 190 5.23 2.21 18.20
C GLN A 190 6.06 1.84 16.95
N LYS A 191 6.31 0.54 16.75
CA LYS A 191 7.00 0.02 15.55
C LYS A 191 6.30 0.45 14.25
N LEU A 192 4.96 0.38 14.20
CA LEU A 192 4.21 0.84 13.04
C LEU A 192 4.30 2.36 12.87
N ILE A 193 4.13 3.09 13.97
CA ILE A 193 4.18 4.56 13.99
C ILE A 193 5.53 5.04 13.45
N ASP A 194 6.63 4.50 13.96
CA ASP A 194 7.99 4.84 13.53
C ASP A 194 8.21 4.50 12.05
N HIS A 195 7.72 3.33 11.60
CA HIS A 195 7.84 2.91 10.20
C HIS A 195 7.09 3.83 9.25
N MET A 196 5.92 4.33 9.65
CA MET A 196 5.08 5.19 8.82
C MET A 196 5.34 6.69 9.02
N LYS A 197 6.19 7.08 9.98
CA LYS A 197 6.42 8.47 10.37
C LYS A 197 6.73 9.37 9.17
N GLY A 198 5.96 10.45 9.05
CA GLY A 198 6.15 11.53 8.10
C GLY A 198 5.95 11.16 6.63
N VAL A 199 5.21 10.08 6.32
CA VAL A 199 4.85 9.78 4.92
C VAL A 199 4.00 10.89 4.31
N ASP A 200 4.09 11.10 3.00
CA ASP A 200 3.30 12.14 2.33
C ASP A 200 1.82 11.72 2.24
N VAL A 201 1.58 10.45 1.87
CA VAL A 201 0.24 9.84 1.87
C VAL A 201 0.19 8.67 2.84
N LEU A 202 -0.80 8.64 3.73
CA LEU A 202 -1.05 7.52 4.63
C LEU A 202 -2.38 6.85 4.30
N VAL A 203 -2.33 5.58 3.91
CA VAL A 203 -3.50 4.72 3.77
C VAL A 203 -3.58 3.83 5.01
N ILE A 204 -4.63 3.99 5.82
CA ILE A 204 -4.76 3.33 7.12
C ILE A 204 -6.19 2.85 7.40
N GLU A 205 -6.33 1.70 8.05
CA GLU A 205 -7.65 1.22 8.46
C GLU A 205 -8.32 2.10 9.53
N SER A 206 -9.64 2.28 9.40
CA SER A 206 -10.50 2.87 10.42
C SER A 206 -11.81 2.07 10.49
N ASN A 207 -11.77 0.93 11.17
CA ASN A 207 -12.77 -0.10 10.95
C ASN A 207 -14.09 0.14 11.69
N TYR A 208 -14.07 0.57 12.95
CA TYR A 208 -15.29 0.64 13.75
C TYR A 208 -15.35 1.83 14.72
N CYS A 209 -16.57 2.29 14.98
CA CYS A 209 -16.90 3.10 16.13
C CYS A 209 -17.20 2.18 17.32
N PRO A 210 -16.55 2.34 18.50
CA PRO A 210 -16.77 1.46 19.66
C PRO A 210 -18.23 1.34 20.09
N ILE A 211 -18.99 2.44 20.01
CA ILE A 211 -20.42 2.48 20.37
C ILE A 211 -21.24 1.64 19.39
N LEU A 212 -21.02 1.80 18.09
CA LEU A 212 -21.74 1.03 17.07
C LEU A 212 -21.35 -0.46 17.11
N GLN A 213 -20.06 -0.75 17.33
CA GLN A 213 -19.56 -2.12 17.47
C GLN A 213 -20.22 -2.84 18.66
N GLN A 214 -20.40 -2.18 19.80
CA GLN A 214 -21.10 -2.77 20.95
C GLN A 214 -22.59 -3.00 20.67
N LYS A 215 -23.24 -2.06 19.96
CA LYS A 215 -24.66 -2.14 19.58
C LYS A 215 -24.97 -3.08 18.40
N SER A 216 -23.95 -3.53 17.67
CA SER A 216 -24.08 -4.38 16.49
C SER A 216 -24.71 -5.75 16.81
N SER A 217 -25.16 -6.44 15.77
CA SER A 217 -25.72 -7.81 15.87
C SER A 217 -24.65 -8.89 16.03
N ARG A 218 -23.37 -8.51 15.95
CA ARG A 218 -22.24 -9.44 15.98
C ARG A 218 -22.20 -10.26 17.27
N PRO A 219 -21.81 -11.55 17.19
CA PRO A 219 -21.60 -12.38 18.37
C PRO A 219 -20.58 -11.75 19.34
N ALA A 220 -20.77 -11.97 20.64
CA ALA A 220 -19.94 -11.38 21.69
C ALA A 220 -18.44 -11.72 21.54
N PHE A 221 -18.11 -12.92 21.07
CA PHE A 221 -16.71 -13.31 20.82
C PHE A 221 -16.06 -12.47 19.71
N LEU A 222 -16.80 -12.18 18.63
CA LEU A 222 -16.31 -11.38 17.51
C LEU A 222 -16.14 -9.91 17.93
N LYS A 223 -17.08 -9.39 18.71
CA LYS A 223 -16.95 -8.06 19.33
C LYS A 223 -15.67 -7.95 20.16
N ARG A 224 -15.41 -8.94 21.03
CA ARG A 224 -14.17 -8.97 21.84
C ARG A 224 -12.91 -9.09 20.99
N ARG A 225 -12.89 -9.96 19.98
CA ARG A 225 -11.73 -10.11 19.07
C ARG A 225 -11.36 -8.78 18.41
N ILE A 226 -12.36 -8.10 17.85
CA ILE A 226 -12.18 -6.81 17.17
C ILE A 226 -11.74 -5.72 18.16
N MET A 227 -12.40 -5.62 19.31
CA MET A 227 -12.16 -4.52 20.26
C MET A 227 -10.91 -4.67 21.11
N ASN A 228 -10.42 -5.89 21.34
CA ASN A 228 -9.27 -6.14 22.22
C ASN A 228 -7.92 -6.06 21.51
N GLY A 229 -7.87 -5.57 20.28
CA GLY A 229 -6.64 -5.36 19.53
C GLY A 229 -6.08 -6.59 18.82
N SER A 230 -6.95 -7.53 18.46
CA SER A 230 -6.63 -8.72 17.64
C SER A 230 -7.43 -8.76 16.34
N GLY A 231 -8.02 -7.64 15.92
CA GLY A 231 -8.76 -7.51 14.67
C GLY A 231 -8.41 -6.21 13.97
N HIS A 232 -9.07 -5.10 14.36
CA HIS A 232 -8.95 -3.84 13.65
C HIS A 232 -8.79 -2.64 14.59
N LEU A 233 -8.33 -1.52 14.05
CA LEU A 233 -8.39 -0.23 14.74
C LEU A 233 -9.82 0.31 14.83
N SER A 234 -10.17 0.84 16.00
CA SER A 234 -11.29 1.77 16.13
C SER A 234 -10.96 3.12 15.47
N ASN A 235 -11.99 3.92 15.19
CA ASN A 235 -11.82 5.28 14.67
C ASN A 235 -10.90 6.14 15.56
N GLN A 236 -11.01 6.01 16.88
CA GLN A 236 -10.16 6.77 17.81
C GLN A 236 -8.71 6.30 17.75
N GLN A 237 -8.47 4.99 17.74
CA GLN A 237 -7.11 4.45 17.62
C GLN A 237 -6.47 4.81 16.28
N CYS A 238 -7.26 4.84 15.19
CA CYS A 238 -6.81 5.32 13.89
C CYS A 238 -6.40 6.80 13.96
N LEU A 239 -7.25 7.67 14.52
CA LEU A 239 -6.95 9.09 14.67
C LEU A 239 -5.68 9.33 15.51
N ASP A 240 -5.53 8.62 16.62
CA ASP A 240 -4.35 8.72 17.49
C ASP A 240 -3.08 8.26 16.75
N ALA A 241 -3.17 7.18 15.97
CA ALA A 241 -2.08 6.72 15.12
C ALA A 241 -1.72 7.75 14.04
N VAL A 242 -2.72 8.34 13.37
CA VAL A 242 -2.52 9.39 12.36
C VAL A 242 -1.81 10.60 12.97
N LYS A 243 -2.21 11.04 14.16
CA LYS A 243 -1.54 12.14 14.88
C LYS A 243 -0.09 11.81 15.23
N ALA A 244 0.20 10.58 15.62
CA ALA A 244 1.56 10.16 15.95
C ALA A 244 2.43 9.98 14.69
N ILE A 245 1.84 9.52 13.59
CA ILE A 245 2.53 9.31 12.30
C ILE A 245 2.81 10.64 11.60
N GLU A 246 1.97 11.66 11.79
CA GLU A 246 2.12 13.00 11.17
C GLU A 246 2.26 12.94 9.63
N PRO A 247 1.27 12.39 8.90
CA PRO A 247 1.30 12.39 7.45
C PRO A 247 1.20 13.81 6.89
N ARG A 248 1.92 14.08 5.79
CA ARG A 248 2.16 15.46 5.34
C ARG A 248 1.12 16.03 4.37
N GLU A 249 0.46 15.18 3.59
CA GLU A 249 -0.42 15.66 2.49
C GLU A 249 -1.81 15.05 2.55
N HIS A 250 -1.92 13.73 2.68
CA HIS A 250 -3.19 13.04 2.51
C HIS A 250 -3.32 11.81 3.42
N VAL A 251 -4.48 11.65 4.06
CA VAL A 251 -4.90 10.44 4.74
C VAL A 251 -6.05 9.77 4.00
N VAL A 252 -5.90 8.47 3.70
CA VAL A 252 -6.95 7.64 3.12
C VAL A 252 -7.39 6.61 4.15
N LEU A 253 -8.63 6.74 4.62
CA LEU A 253 -9.23 5.79 5.55
C LEU A 253 -9.82 4.63 4.76
N ILE A 254 -9.36 3.43 5.06
CA ILE A 254 -9.81 2.19 4.42
C ILE A 254 -10.42 1.24 5.46
N HIS A 255 -11.00 0.17 4.95
CA HIS A 255 -11.51 -0.96 5.70
C HIS A 255 -12.59 -0.61 6.73
N LEU A 256 -13.48 0.32 6.38
CA LEU A 256 -14.62 0.69 7.23
C LEU A 256 -15.65 -0.45 7.30
N SER A 257 -16.06 -0.81 8.51
CA SER A 257 -17.17 -1.74 8.73
C SER A 257 -18.50 -1.12 8.34
N GLN A 258 -19.23 -1.76 7.41
CA GLN A 258 -20.57 -1.31 7.00
C GLN A 258 -21.59 -1.31 8.16
N GLU A 259 -21.44 -2.23 9.11
CA GLU A 259 -22.37 -2.36 10.25
C GLU A 259 -21.95 -1.49 11.44
N CYS A 260 -20.65 -1.35 11.66
CA CYS A 260 -20.09 -0.82 12.91
C CYS A 260 -19.37 0.52 12.73
N ASN A 261 -19.48 1.13 11.56
CA ASN A 261 -18.93 2.44 11.28
C ASN A 261 -19.82 3.24 10.33
N ARG A 262 -19.54 4.52 10.22
CA ARG A 262 -20.19 5.44 9.28
C ARG A 262 -19.17 6.46 8.77
N PRO A 263 -19.16 6.79 7.47
CA PRO A 263 -18.25 7.80 6.91
C PRO A 263 -18.34 9.15 7.63
N GLU A 264 -19.55 9.57 8.02
CA GLU A 264 -19.76 10.84 8.73
C GLU A 264 -18.99 10.90 10.06
N LEU A 265 -18.94 9.79 10.81
CA LEU A 265 -18.25 9.74 12.10
C LEU A 265 -16.75 9.95 11.96
N VAL A 266 -16.13 9.29 10.98
CA VAL A 266 -14.68 9.45 10.75
C VAL A 266 -14.38 10.81 10.11
N LEU A 267 -15.28 11.35 9.28
CA LEU A 267 -15.13 12.69 8.72
C LEU A 267 -15.08 13.74 9.84
N ASP A 268 -16.02 13.69 10.78
CA ASP A 268 -16.09 14.63 11.90
C ASP A 268 -14.86 14.53 12.81
N MET A 269 -14.38 13.32 13.09
CA MET A 269 -13.19 13.09 13.93
C MET A 269 -11.90 13.67 13.33
N HIS A 270 -11.82 13.78 12.01
CA HIS A 270 -10.67 14.31 11.28
C HIS A 270 -10.89 15.77 10.82
N ALA A 271 -11.98 16.42 11.25
CA ALA A 271 -12.26 17.81 10.91
C ALA A 271 -11.17 18.75 11.43
N GLY A 272 -10.74 19.70 10.58
CA GLY A 272 -9.70 20.68 10.92
C GLY A 272 -8.26 20.13 10.88
N ALA A 273 -8.06 18.90 10.40
CA ALA A 273 -6.72 18.37 10.18
C ALA A 273 -5.98 19.08 9.04
N ASP A 274 -4.65 19.20 9.17
CA ASP A 274 -3.76 19.82 8.17
C ASP A 274 -3.36 18.84 7.04
N TYR A 275 -4.29 17.97 6.64
CA TYR A 275 -4.12 17.03 5.52
C TYR A 275 -5.45 16.85 4.78
N ALA A 276 -5.36 16.47 3.51
CA ALA A 276 -6.53 16.05 2.76
C ALA A 276 -7.03 14.68 3.26
N LEU A 277 -8.35 14.47 3.27
CA LEU A 277 -8.96 13.23 3.73
C LEU A 277 -9.76 12.55 2.60
N THR A 278 -9.52 11.26 2.38
CA THR A 278 -10.37 10.40 1.54
C THR A 278 -10.88 9.23 2.39
N ILE A 279 -12.15 8.89 2.26
CA ILE A 279 -12.76 7.73 2.94
C ILE A 279 -13.14 6.73 1.85
N ALA A 280 -12.61 5.52 1.93
CA ALA A 280 -12.94 4.43 1.02
C ALA A 280 -14.22 3.71 1.46
N THR A 281 -14.90 3.11 0.49
CA THR A 281 -16.13 2.34 0.72
C THR A 281 -16.01 0.96 0.08
N GLN A 282 -16.93 0.06 0.44
CA GLN A 282 -16.92 -1.34 0.00
C GLN A 282 -17.08 -1.49 -1.51
N ASP A 283 -17.96 -0.69 -2.11
CA ASP A 283 -18.52 -0.97 -3.43
C ASP A 283 -18.11 0.05 -4.50
N GLU A 284 -17.63 1.23 -4.08
CA GLU A 284 -17.25 2.34 -4.96
C GLU A 284 -15.76 2.69 -4.85
N PRO A 285 -15.06 2.87 -5.99
CA PRO A 285 -13.68 3.33 -5.96
C PRO A 285 -13.61 4.76 -5.46
N THR A 286 -12.61 5.04 -4.63
CA THR A 286 -12.28 6.40 -4.20
C THR A 286 -11.93 7.33 -5.36
N ARG A 287 -11.88 8.64 -5.08
CA ARG A 287 -11.21 9.59 -5.97
C ARG A 287 -9.70 9.30 -6.02
N TRP A 288 -9.07 9.68 -7.12
CA TRP A 288 -7.61 9.63 -7.25
C TRP A 288 -6.93 10.47 -6.17
N VAL A 289 -5.97 9.86 -5.48
CA VAL A 289 -5.04 10.54 -4.57
C VAL A 289 -3.69 10.62 -5.27
N ARG A 290 -3.15 11.82 -5.45
CA ARG A 290 -1.82 11.99 -6.02
C ARG A 290 -0.78 11.77 -4.92
N VAL A 291 0.30 11.06 -5.23
CA VAL A 291 1.40 10.83 -4.29
C VAL A 291 2.57 11.72 -4.67
N GLY A 292 2.90 12.68 -3.80
CA GLY A 292 4.01 13.61 -3.97
C GLY A 292 3.57 15.04 -4.28
N ARG A 293 4.37 15.99 -3.76
CA ARG A 293 4.09 17.43 -3.82
C ARG A 293 3.75 17.91 -5.22
N ARG A 294 2.75 18.79 -5.30
CA ARG A 294 2.74 19.84 -6.33
C ARG A 294 4.11 20.53 -6.22
N MET A 295 4.95 20.45 -7.25
CA MET A 295 6.01 21.45 -7.36
C MET A 295 5.29 22.79 -7.30
N GLN A 296 5.47 23.51 -6.18
CA GLN A 296 5.22 24.94 -6.19
C GLN A 296 6.22 25.45 -7.21
N VAL A 297 5.73 25.75 -8.41
CA VAL A 297 6.48 26.59 -9.33
C VAL A 297 6.64 27.90 -8.55
N GLN A 298 7.82 28.12 -7.98
CA GLN A 298 8.25 29.47 -7.61
C GLN A 298 8.20 30.24 -8.92
N PHE A 299 7.12 30.99 -9.13
CA PHE A 299 7.12 32.03 -10.14
C PHE A 299 8.28 32.95 -9.76
N GLY A 300 9.34 32.87 -10.55
CA GLY A 300 10.53 33.67 -10.37
C GLY A 300 10.14 35.13 -10.24
N GLN A 301 10.65 35.78 -9.20
CA GLN A 301 10.70 37.22 -9.14
C GLN A 301 11.49 37.69 -10.36
N THR A 302 10.76 38.16 -11.37
CA THR A 302 11.32 38.74 -12.57
C THR A 302 11.56 40.22 -12.28
N LEU A 303 12.84 40.59 -12.23
CA LEU A 303 13.44 41.86 -12.65
C LEU A 303 12.71 43.18 -12.27
N GLN A 304 13.27 43.88 -11.29
CA GLN A 304 13.51 45.32 -11.33
C GLN A 304 14.86 45.58 -10.65
N ALA A 305 15.72 46.52 -11.01
CA ALA A 305 15.99 47.29 -12.21
C ALA A 305 17.41 47.83 -11.94
N ASN A 306 18.32 47.77 -12.92
CA ASN A 306 19.62 48.41 -12.82
C ASN A 306 19.40 49.93 -12.74
N ALA A 307 19.63 50.53 -11.58
CA ALA A 307 19.91 51.94 -11.47
C ALA A 307 21.43 52.11 -11.40
N ALA A 308 21.98 52.56 -12.52
CA ALA A 308 23.38 52.91 -12.67
C ALA A 308 23.74 54.09 -11.75
N THR A 309 24.91 53.97 -11.13
CA THR A 309 25.70 55.05 -10.57
C THR A 309 26.09 56.05 -11.66
N ASP A 310 25.81 57.34 -11.47
CA ASP A 310 26.79 58.36 -11.87
C ASP A 310 26.61 59.72 -11.16
N ALA A 311 27.78 60.30 -10.90
CA ALA A 311 28.15 61.71 -10.79
C ALA A 311 27.57 62.68 -9.73
N THR A 312 28.56 63.19 -8.99
CA THR A 312 28.69 64.32 -8.06
C THR A 312 28.38 65.75 -8.58
N MET A 313 27.81 66.56 -7.66
CA MET A 313 28.03 68.01 -7.34
C MET A 313 27.51 69.14 -8.29
N PRO A 314 27.36 70.42 -7.83
CA PRO A 314 27.31 71.02 -6.47
C PRO A 314 26.13 72.03 -6.22
N ALA A 315 26.16 72.70 -5.06
CA ALA A 315 25.19 73.62 -4.45
C ALA A 315 24.95 75.00 -5.11
N CYS A 316 23.80 75.63 -4.84
CA CYS A 316 23.60 77.02 -4.35
C CYS A 316 22.11 77.44 -4.44
N ASP A 317 21.55 77.80 -3.29
CA ASP A 317 20.65 78.93 -2.95
C ASP A 317 19.60 78.56 -1.89
#